data_AF-A0A6M3LMX0-F1
#
_entry.id   AF-A0A6M3LMX0-F1
#
_cell.length_a   1.000
_cell.length_b   1.000
_cell.length_c   1.000
_cell.angle_alpha   90.00
_cell.angle_beta   90.00
_cell.angle_gamma   90.00
#
_symmetry.space_group_name_H-M   'P 1'
#
loop_
_entity.id
_entity.type
_entity.pdbx_description
1 polymer ?
#
loop_
_entity_poly.entity_id
_entity_poly.type
_entity_poly.pdbx_seq_one_letter_code
_entity_poly.pdbx_strand_id
1 'polypeptide(L)'
;MLKKTISALLVISFLFVFACGNTMVLDVPAKTTTGYKTATIGTYGLINKDDDMNPNVKYRLIVGNFIWSIILAETIIAPIYFIGFSIYEPVGVKTGNEVKGEKG
;
A
#
# COMPACT_ATOMS: atom_id res chain seq x y z
N MET A 1 4.74 -35.13 17.17
CA MET A 1 4.73 -33.71 17.56
C MET A 1 5.53 -32.84 16.59
N LEU A 2 6.75 -33.24 16.20
CA LEU A 2 7.59 -32.51 15.22
C LEU A 2 6.91 -32.15 13.87
N LYS A 3 6.09 -33.05 13.32
CA LYS A 3 5.35 -32.81 12.07
C LYS A 3 4.28 -31.70 12.19
N LYS A 4 3.66 -31.57 13.37
CA LYS A 4 2.64 -30.55 13.65
C LYS A 4 3.27 -29.17 13.86
N THR A 5 4.42 -29.11 14.55
CA THR A 5 5.19 -27.86 14.72
C THR A 5 5.77 -27.38 13.39
N ILE A 6 6.31 -28.26 12.54
CA ILE A 6 6.81 -27.88 11.20
C ILE A 6 5.66 -27.33 10.35
N SER A 7 4.49 -27.98 10.37
CA SER A 7 3.31 -27.51 9.63
C SER A 7 2.82 -26.15 10.12
N ALA A 8 2.76 -25.92 11.44
CA ALA A 8 2.40 -24.62 11.99
C ALA A 8 3.41 -23.52 11.60
N LEU A 9 4.70 -23.82 11.65
CA LEU A 9 5.75 -22.88 11.25
C LEU A 9 5.68 -22.54 9.75
N LEU A 10 5.34 -23.52 8.90
CA LEU A 10 5.14 -23.31 7.46
C LEU A 10 3.96 -22.39 7.18
N VAL A 11 2.83 -22.59 7.86
CA VAL A 11 1.65 -21.72 7.72
C VAL A 11 1.97 -20.31 8.20
N ILE A 12 2.62 -20.16 9.35
CA ILE A 12 3.04 -18.86 9.88
C ILE A 12 4.01 -18.16 8.92
N SER A 13 5.00 -18.88 8.40
CA SER A 13 5.95 -18.36 7.41
C SER A 13 5.26 -17.90 6.13
N PHE A 14 4.30 -18.67 5.60
CA PHE A 14 3.52 -18.29 4.41
C PHE A 14 2.66 -17.05 4.63
N LEU A 15 2.15 -16.84 5.85
CA LEU A 15 1.36 -15.64 6.15
C LEU A 15 2.22 -14.37 6.02
N PHE A 16 3.49 -14.39 6.45
CA PHE A 16 4.37 -13.21 6.43
C PHE A 16 4.79 -12.74 5.03
N VAL A 17 4.50 -13.50 3.97
CA VAL A 17 4.98 -13.18 2.60
C VAL A 17 4.16 -12.07 1.92
N PHE A 18 2.94 -11.77 2.38
CA PHE A 18 2.02 -10.90 1.62
C PHE A 18 1.97 -9.42 2.10
N ALA A 19 2.55 -9.07 3.26
CA ALA A 19 2.45 -7.73 3.86
C ALA A 19 3.55 -6.76 3.41
N CYS A 20 3.82 -6.67 2.10
CA CYS A 20 4.86 -5.77 1.61
C CYS A 20 4.22 -4.57 0.91
N GLY A 21 4.42 -3.37 1.46
CA GLY A 21 4.13 -2.12 0.77
C GLY A 21 5.41 -1.58 0.14
N ASN A 22 5.36 -1.23 -1.13
CA ASN A 22 6.54 -0.73 -1.85
C ASN A 22 6.52 0.79 -1.99
N THR A 23 7.70 1.40 -1.94
CA THR A 23 7.90 2.80 -2.33
C THR A 23 8.35 2.87 -3.78
N MET A 24 7.99 3.93 -4.49
CA MET A 24 8.34 4.09 -5.90
C MET A 24 8.85 5.50 -6.19
N VAL A 25 9.94 5.61 -6.95
CA VAL A 25 10.46 6.90 -7.41
C VAL A 25 9.78 7.25 -8.73
N LEU A 26 9.13 8.41 -8.78
CA LEU A 26 8.32 8.85 -9.92
C LEU A 26 8.61 10.29 -10.30
N ASP A 27 8.61 10.55 -11.61
CA ASP A 27 8.56 11.91 -12.15
C ASP A 27 7.11 12.39 -12.20
N VAL A 28 6.75 13.26 -11.24
CA VAL A 28 5.40 13.79 -11.12
C VAL A 28 5.33 15.26 -11.58
N PRO A 29 4.22 15.71 -12.19
CA PRO A 29 4.07 17.11 -12.58
C PRO A 29 4.22 18.04 -11.38
N ALA A 30 5.03 19.09 -11.52
CA ALA A 30 5.20 20.11 -10.48
C ALA A 30 3.93 20.95 -10.34
N LYS A 31 3.51 21.26 -9.11
CA LYS A 31 2.28 22.03 -8.84
C LYS A 31 2.28 23.46 -9.39
N THR A 32 3.44 24.02 -9.78
CA THR A 32 3.58 25.47 -9.98
C THR A 32 4.40 25.90 -11.22
N THR A 33 4.92 25.00 -12.04
CA THR A 33 5.65 25.34 -13.28
C THR A 33 5.55 24.21 -14.29
N THR A 34 5.66 24.53 -15.59
CA THR A 34 5.83 23.55 -16.66
C THR A 34 7.10 22.72 -16.44
N GLY A 35 6.99 21.58 -15.76
CA GLY A 35 8.11 20.70 -15.44
C GLY A 35 7.69 19.48 -14.60
N TYR A 36 8.54 18.45 -14.61
CA TYR A 36 8.40 17.26 -13.76
C TYR A 36 9.41 17.32 -12.61
N LYS A 37 9.03 16.79 -11.45
CA LYS A 37 9.92 16.61 -10.30
C LYS A 37 9.97 15.13 -9.94
N THR A 38 11.19 14.60 -9.84
CA THR A 38 11.42 13.26 -9.28
C THR A 38 11.13 13.29 -7.79
N ALA A 39 10.22 12.43 -7.33
CA ALA A 39 9.86 12.29 -5.93
C ALA A 39 9.74 10.81 -5.56
N THR A 40 10.19 10.46 -4.36
CA THR A 40 9.91 9.15 -3.76
C THR A 40 8.50 9.16 -3.20
N ILE A 41 7.64 8.34 -3.76
CA ILE A 41 6.24 8.20 -3.37
C ILE A 41 6.11 6.94 -2.50
N GLY A 42 5.54 7.11 -1.32
CA GLY A 42 5.32 6.04 -0.35
C GLY A 42 3.89 5.47 -0.40
N THR A 43 3.62 4.57 0.52
CA THR A 43 2.25 4.08 0.77
C THR A 43 1.44 5.11 1.55
N TYR A 44 0.13 5.06 1.42
CA TYR A 44 -0.78 5.80 2.31
C TYR A 44 -1.96 4.93 2.73
N GLY A 45 -2.69 5.38 3.75
CA GLY A 45 -3.92 4.78 4.23
C GLY A 45 -4.99 5.82 4.55
N LEU A 46 -6.00 5.44 5.32
CA LEU A 46 -7.15 6.30 5.58
C LEU A 46 -6.85 7.55 6.42
N ILE A 47 -5.79 7.52 7.24
CA ILE A 47 -5.46 8.58 8.19
C ILE A 47 -4.52 9.62 7.57
N ASN A 48 -3.45 9.17 6.91
CA ASN A 48 -2.47 10.05 6.27
C ASN A 48 -2.79 10.34 4.80
N LYS A 49 -4.00 10.05 4.34
CA LYS A 49 -4.41 10.24 2.94
C LYS A 49 -4.15 11.67 2.47
N ASP A 50 -4.56 12.66 3.26
CA ASP A 50 -4.51 14.05 2.83
C ASP A 50 -3.07 14.59 2.75
N ASP A 51 -2.16 14.01 3.53
CA ASP A 51 -0.76 14.41 3.59
C ASP A 51 0.12 13.65 2.58
N ASP A 52 -0.09 12.34 2.43
CA ASP A 52 0.81 11.46 1.69
C ASP A 52 0.28 11.05 0.30
N MET A 53 -1.04 11.15 0.05
CA MET A 53 -1.59 10.78 -1.26
C MET A 53 -1.27 11.84 -2.32
N ASN A 54 -0.43 11.48 -3.29
CA ASN A 54 -0.21 12.31 -4.46
C ASN A 54 -1.34 12.16 -5.51
N PRO A 55 -2.07 13.24 -5.88
CA PRO A 55 -3.18 13.18 -6.81
C PRO A 55 -2.78 12.78 -8.25
N ASN A 56 -1.52 12.93 -8.62
CA ASN A 56 -0.98 12.60 -9.94
C ASN A 56 -0.43 11.16 -10.02
N VAL A 57 -0.57 10.36 -8.96
CA VAL A 57 -0.04 8.99 -8.88
C VAL A 57 -1.19 7.99 -8.80
N LYS A 58 -1.05 6.88 -9.53
CA LYS A 58 -1.95 5.73 -9.44
C LYS A 58 -1.50 4.84 -8.29
N TYR A 59 -2.46 4.37 -7.51
CA TYR A 59 -2.22 3.47 -6.40
C TYR A 59 -3.06 2.21 -6.53
N ARG A 60 -2.56 1.11 -5.96
CA ARG A 60 -3.32 -0.14 -5.80
C ARG A 60 -3.43 -0.52 -4.33
N LEU A 61 -4.45 -1.30 -4.00
CA LEU A 61 -4.63 -1.86 -2.66
C LEU A 61 -3.51 -2.87 -2.37
N ILE A 62 -2.88 -2.76 -1.21
CA ILE A 62 -1.96 -3.77 -0.68
C ILE A 62 -2.82 -4.86 -0.03
N VAL A 63 -3.19 -5.87 -0.82
CA VAL A 63 -4.11 -6.94 -0.40
C VAL A 63 -3.62 -7.64 0.88
N GLY A 64 -2.31 -7.84 1.03
CA GLY A 64 -1.77 -8.43 2.24
C GLY A 64 -2.01 -7.58 3.48
N ASN A 65 -1.85 -6.26 3.40
CA ASN A 65 -2.11 -5.37 4.54
C ASN A 65 -3.60 -5.37 4.91
N PHE A 66 -4.50 -5.49 3.92
CA PHE A 66 -5.92 -5.71 4.18
C PHE A 66 -6.18 -7.05 4.89
N ILE A 67 -5.66 -8.17 4.38
CA ILE A 67 -5.83 -9.49 5.00
C ILE A 67 -5.27 -9.50 6.43
N TRP A 68 -4.07 -8.95 6.61
CA TRP A 68 -3.41 -8.90 7.92
C TRP A 68 -4.14 -8.04 8.93
N SER A 69 -4.77 -6.94 8.50
CA SER A 69 -5.62 -6.13 9.37
C SER A 69 -6.80 -6.92 9.94
N ILE A 70 -7.31 -7.92 9.22
CA ILE A 70 -8.41 -8.78 9.68
C ILE A 70 -7.88 -9.85 10.63
N ILE A 71 -6.79 -10.54 10.25
CA ILE A 71 -6.20 -11.59 11.07
C ILE A 71 -5.71 -11.05 12.42
N LEU A 72 -5.13 -9.84 12.42
CA LEU A 72 -4.57 -9.19 13.59
C LEU A 72 -5.53 -8.18 14.23
N ALA A 73 -6.84 -8.28 13.96
CA ALA A 73 -7.85 -7.36 14.48
C ALA A 73 -7.79 -7.20 16.01
N GLU A 74 -7.49 -8.29 16.74
CA GLU A 74 -7.34 -8.29 18.21
C GLU A 74 -6.15 -7.46 18.70
N THR A 75 -5.15 -7.24 17.86
CA THR A 75 -3.95 -6.45 18.23
C THR A 75 -4.16 -4.95 18.12
N ILE A 76 -5.30 -4.49 17.55
CA ILE A 76 -5.77 -3.11 17.30
C ILE A 76 -4.77 -2.22 16.54
N ILE A 77 -3.54 -2.09 17.05
CA ILE A 77 -2.41 -1.37 16.50
C ILE A 77 -2.12 -1.79 15.06
N ALA A 78 -2.01 -3.10 14.78
CA ALA A 78 -1.68 -3.56 13.43
C ALA A 78 -2.77 -3.17 12.39
N PRO A 79 -4.07 -3.37 12.64
CA PRO A 79 -5.13 -2.84 11.77
C PRO A 79 -5.07 -1.33 11.56
N ILE A 80 -4.84 -0.56 12.63
CA ILE A 80 -4.71 0.91 12.52
C ILE A 80 -3.53 1.27 11.63
N TYR A 81 -2.39 0.60 11.77
CA TYR A 81 -1.24 0.84 10.91
C TYR A 81 -1.51 0.47 9.45
N PHE A 82 -1.95 -0.77 9.20
CA PHE A 82 -2.17 -1.28 7.85
C PHE A 82 -3.25 -0.52 7.11
N ILE A 83 -4.42 -0.30 7.72
CA ILE A 83 -5.52 0.41 7.06
C ILE A 83 -5.30 1.92 7.10
N GLY A 84 -4.83 2.44 8.24
CA GLY A 84 -4.71 3.88 8.47
C GLY A 84 -3.53 4.52 7.76
N PHE A 85 -2.42 3.82 7.57
CA PHE A 85 -1.19 4.42 7.05
C PHE A 85 -0.62 3.74 5.80
N SER A 86 -0.95 2.47 5.53
CA SER A 86 -0.25 1.69 4.51
C SER A 86 -1.16 0.71 3.75
N ILE A 87 -2.37 1.13 3.36
CA ILE A 87 -3.30 0.23 2.64
C ILE A 87 -3.17 0.34 1.12
N TYR A 88 -2.56 1.42 0.63
CA TYR A 88 -2.36 1.69 -0.79
C TYR A 88 -0.88 1.93 -1.11
N GLU A 89 -0.38 1.37 -2.21
CA GLU A 89 0.98 1.59 -2.72
C GLU A 89 0.97 2.17 -4.14
N PRO A 90 1.98 2.99 -4.50
CA PRO A 90 2.09 3.58 -5.83
C PRO A 90 2.42 2.53 -6.89
N VAL A 91 1.81 2.66 -8.06
CA VAL A 91 2.03 1.78 -9.21
C VAL A 91 2.36 2.51 -10.51
N GLY A 92 2.34 3.85 -10.51
CA GLY A 92 2.63 4.64 -11.69
C GLY A 92 2.11 6.07 -11.61
N VAL A 93 2.42 6.87 -12.63
CA VAL A 93 1.83 8.20 -12.81
C VAL A 93 0.43 8.04 -13.45
N LYS A 94 -0.54 8.86 -13.03
CA LYS A 94 -1.85 8.89 -13.69
C LYS A 94 -1.69 9.48 -15.10
N THR A 95 -2.11 8.73 -16.11
CA THR A 95 -2.24 9.24 -17.48
C THR A 95 -3.60 9.90 -17.63
N GLY A 96 -3.73 10.96 -18.43
CA GLY A 96 -4.92 11.83 -18.51
C GLY A 96 -6.28 11.14 -18.78
N ASN A 97 -6.29 9.86 -19.18
CA ASN A 97 -7.51 9.07 -19.40
C ASN A 97 -8.07 8.42 -18.11
N GLU A 98 -7.33 8.39 -17.00
CA GLU A 98 -7.80 7.77 -15.74
C GLU A 98 -8.66 8.72 -14.88
N VAL A 99 -8.88 9.96 -15.34
CA VAL A 99 -9.75 10.95 -14.68
C VAL A 99 -11.21 10.77 -15.11
N LYS A 100 -11.71 9.53 -15.08
CA LYS A 100 -13.16 9.24 -14.98
C LYS A 100 -13.41 7.74 -14.77
N GLY A 101 -13.32 7.31 -13.51
CA GLY A 101 -14.14 6.20 -13.02
C GLY A 101 -14.00 4.82 -13.68
N GLU A 102 -12.84 4.42 -14.20
CA GLU A 102 -12.67 3.06 -14.74
C GLU A 102 -11.75 2.19 -13.89
N LYS A 103 -12.30 1.04 -13.52
CA LYS A 103 -11.62 -0.11 -12.94
C LYS A 103 -10.70 -0.70 -14.03
N GLY A 104 -9.39 -0.69 -13.77
CA GLY A 104 -8.42 -1.53 -14.47
C GLY A 104 -7.99 -2.68 -13.58
#